data_AF-B9R946-F1
#
_entry.id   AF-B9R946-F1
#
_cell.length_a   1.000
_cell.length_b   1.000
_cell.length_c   1.000
_cell.angle_alpha   90.00
_cell.angle_beta   90.00
_cell.angle_gamma   90.00
#
_symmetry.space_group_name_H-M   'P 1'
#
loop_
_entity.id
_entity.type
_entity.pdbx_description
1 polymer ?
#
loop_
_entity_poly.entity_id
_entity_poly.type
_entity_poly.pdbx_seq_one_letter_code
_entity_poly.pdbx_strand_id
1 'polypeptide(L)'
;MSKGPGLYQDIGKKARDLLYGDYAHHPRTHFGYKDIRWNFDLSCQTPEILPGVSTYFRFLVPDSGRVELRFLHEYFGIAAGVGVKSYEEGSFKGDGYFPVVNLSGVAGNTLFSLGTDITFNVAQGSFDEFSAGMSFNSPFIISSVNLDDKLDAVKASCYYSFNHLTRTAVAAELKHNFSTTGRTTITFGAQHSMFPSTLMKARVNTDAKLGALFKLEMWEKLLIAFTGEMDFMASDSDKISKLGVSMAFNL
;
A
#
# COMPACT_ATOMS: atom_id res chain seq x y z
N MET A 1 -11.22 -1.97 19.89
CA MET A 1 -10.75 -2.93 18.87
C MET A 1 -11.93 -3.23 17.97
N SER A 2 -11.82 -2.95 16.67
CA SER A 2 -12.90 -3.26 15.70
C SER A 2 -13.24 -4.74 15.82
N LYS A 3 -14.50 -5.05 16.17
CA LYS A 3 -15.00 -6.43 16.18
C LYS A 3 -15.24 -6.97 14.76
N GLY A 4 -15.14 -6.13 13.73
CA GLY A 4 -15.41 -6.46 12.35
C GLY A 4 -14.17 -6.74 11.49
N PRO A 5 -14.40 -7.29 10.28
CA PRO A 5 -13.35 -7.74 9.35
C PRO A 5 -12.50 -6.62 8.71
N GLY A 6 -12.81 -5.35 9.02
CA GLY A 6 -12.11 -4.18 8.46
C GLY A 6 -12.56 -3.85 7.03
N LEU A 7 -11.70 -3.14 6.31
CA LEU A 7 -11.90 -2.78 4.90
C LEU A 7 -11.10 -3.71 3.99
N TYR A 8 -11.41 -3.70 2.69
CA TYR A 8 -10.67 -4.51 1.72
C TYR A 8 -9.17 -4.17 1.72
N GLN A 9 -8.86 -2.89 1.89
CA GLN A 9 -7.48 -2.39 1.98
C GLN A 9 -6.70 -2.96 3.18
N ASP A 10 -7.39 -3.47 4.21
CA ASP A 10 -6.75 -4.07 5.38
C ASP A 10 -6.30 -5.53 5.13
N ILE A 11 -6.82 -6.19 4.07
CA ILE A 11 -6.42 -7.53 3.67
C ILE A 11 -4.96 -7.51 3.20
N GLY A 12 -4.10 -8.22 3.92
CA GLY A 12 -2.66 -8.29 3.67
C GLY A 12 -1.88 -7.03 4.03
N LYS A 13 -2.52 -6.04 4.66
CA LYS A 13 -1.93 -4.74 4.95
C LYS A 13 -0.66 -4.82 5.79
N LYS A 14 -0.58 -5.68 6.81
CA LYS A 14 0.63 -5.78 7.64
C LYS A 14 1.86 -6.26 6.87
N ALA A 15 1.68 -7.28 6.02
CA ALA A 15 2.76 -7.75 5.16
C ALA A 15 3.16 -6.66 4.17
N ARG A 16 2.17 -6.02 3.54
CA ARG A 16 2.38 -4.93 2.57
C ARG A 16 3.06 -3.72 3.18
N ASP A 17 2.70 -3.32 4.40
CA ASP A 17 3.27 -2.18 5.12
C ASP A 17 4.72 -2.45 5.55
N LEU A 18 5.07 -3.71 5.84
CA LEU A 18 6.46 -4.10 6.12
C LEU A 18 7.28 -4.08 4.82
N LEU A 19 6.76 -4.67 3.76
CA LEU A 19 7.49 -4.86 2.50
C LEU A 19 7.55 -3.62 1.61
N TYR A 20 6.56 -2.74 1.69
CA TYR A 20 6.41 -1.59 0.79
C TYR A 20 6.08 -0.30 1.54
N GLY A 21 5.58 -0.36 2.78
CA GLY A 21 5.21 0.84 3.54
C GLY A 21 6.41 1.72 3.89
N ASP A 22 6.20 3.04 3.83
CA ASP A 22 7.19 4.09 4.09
C ASP A 22 8.37 4.17 3.09
N TYR A 23 8.52 3.21 2.15
CA TYR A 23 9.52 3.30 1.08
C TYR A 23 9.20 4.48 0.15
N ALA A 24 10.23 5.11 -0.42
CA ALA A 24 10.06 6.16 -1.42
C ALA A 24 9.51 5.58 -2.72
N HIS A 25 8.18 5.47 -2.78
CA HIS A 25 7.47 5.18 -4.01
C HIS A 25 7.56 6.36 -4.94
N HIS A 26 7.65 6.07 -6.22
CA HIS A 26 7.52 7.06 -7.27
C HIS A 26 6.08 6.97 -7.80
N PRO A 27 5.19 7.91 -7.42
CA PRO A 27 3.90 8.08 -8.08
C PRO A 27 4.08 8.24 -9.58
N ARG A 28 3.05 7.85 -10.34
CA ARG A 28 3.09 7.92 -11.80
C ARG A 28 3.33 9.35 -12.23
N THR A 29 2.59 10.30 -11.67
CA THR A 29 2.80 11.72 -11.91
C THR A 29 3.47 12.38 -10.70
N HIS A 30 4.50 13.17 -10.97
CA HIS A 30 5.24 13.87 -9.92
C HIS A 30 5.63 15.28 -10.33
N PHE A 31 5.86 16.15 -9.36
CA PHE A 31 6.54 17.42 -9.64
C PHE A 31 8.03 17.15 -9.78
N GLY A 32 8.60 17.49 -10.92
CA GLY A 32 10.03 17.36 -11.19
C GLY A 32 10.64 18.72 -11.47
N TYR A 33 11.72 19.07 -10.76
CA TYR A 33 12.61 20.16 -11.15
C TYR A 33 14.06 19.66 -11.08
N LYS A 34 14.73 19.58 -12.24
CA LYS A 34 16.03 18.91 -12.40
C LYS A 34 15.96 17.44 -11.93
N ASP A 35 16.90 17.00 -11.09
CA ASP A 35 16.99 15.63 -10.57
C ASP A 35 16.11 15.36 -9.34
N ILE A 36 15.34 16.35 -8.87
CA ILE A 36 14.53 16.21 -7.66
C ILE A 36 13.05 16.09 -8.01
N ARG A 37 12.44 15.00 -7.53
CA ARG A 37 11.03 14.65 -7.73
C ARG A 37 10.29 14.68 -6.40
N TRP A 38 9.15 15.36 -6.35
CA TRP A 38 8.38 15.60 -5.12
C TRP A 38 6.89 15.35 -5.37
N ASN A 39 6.21 14.90 -4.32
CA ASN A 39 4.75 14.69 -4.29
C ASN A 39 4.21 15.08 -2.93
N PHE A 40 2.94 15.48 -2.90
CA PHE A 40 2.24 15.79 -1.65
C PHE A 40 1.15 14.75 -1.41
N ASP A 41 1.28 13.95 -0.35
CA ASP A 41 0.23 13.02 0.12
C ASP A 41 -0.48 13.64 1.32
N LEU A 42 -1.72 14.07 1.12
CA LEU A 42 -2.58 14.59 2.15
C LEU A 42 -3.71 13.59 2.38
N SER A 43 -3.79 13.05 3.59
CA SER A 43 -4.88 12.17 4.00
C SER A 43 -5.63 12.77 5.19
N CYS A 44 -6.95 12.72 5.13
CA CYS A 44 -7.83 13.20 6.19
C CYS A 44 -8.93 12.17 6.41
N GLN A 45 -9.11 11.75 7.66
CA GLN A 45 -10.22 10.91 8.07
C GLN A 45 -11.12 11.72 8.98
N THR A 46 -12.40 11.82 8.62
CA THR A 46 -13.37 12.50 9.47
C THR A 46 -13.77 11.61 10.63
N PRO A 47 -14.20 12.19 11.77
CA PRO A 47 -14.90 11.45 12.80
C PRO A 47 -16.12 10.71 12.24
N GLU A 48 -16.58 9.69 12.98
CA GLU A 48 -17.78 8.94 12.62
C GLU A 48 -18.99 9.87 12.52
N ILE A 49 -19.57 9.98 11.33
CA ILE A 49 -20.76 10.82 11.07
C ILE A 49 -22.00 10.10 11.60
N LEU A 50 -22.02 8.77 11.42
CA LEU A 50 -22.99 7.83 12.00
C LEU A 50 -22.20 6.65 12.61
N PRO A 51 -22.80 5.87 13.53
CA PRO A 51 -22.14 4.70 14.10
C PRO A 51 -21.61 3.77 13.00
N GLY A 52 -20.28 3.62 12.93
CA GLY A 52 -19.62 2.80 11.92
C GLY A 52 -19.48 3.42 10.52
N VAL A 53 -19.97 4.64 10.27
CA VAL A 53 -19.76 5.38 9.01
C VAL A 53 -18.66 6.42 9.20
N SER A 54 -17.59 6.30 8.42
CA SER A 54 -16.51 7.30 8.35
C SER A 54 -16.27 7.75 6.91
N THR A 55 -15.74 8.96 6.75
CA THR A 55 -15.32 9.48 5.44
C THR A 55 -13.81 9.63 5.43
N TYR A 56 -13.20 9.21 4.33
CA TYR A 56 -11.76 9.25 4.13
C TYR A 56 -11.45 10.00 2.84
N PHE A 57 -10.63 11.03 2.95
CA PHE A 57 -10.15 11.83 1.84
C PHE A 57 -8.65 11.60 1.70
N ARG A 58 -8.18 11.34 0.48
CA ARG A 58 -6.76 11.24 0.17
C ARG A 58 -6.45 11.96 -1.13
N PHE A 59 -5.51 12.88 -1.07
CA PHE A 59 -5.05 13.66 -2.21
C PHE A 59 -3.55 13.47 -2.35
N LEU A 60 -3.13 12.78 -3.41
CA LEU A 60 -1.76 12.63 -3.82
C LEU A 60 -1.49 13.59 -4.99
N VAL A 61 -1.08 14.82 -4.72
CA VAL A 61 -0.93 15.86 -5.75
C VAL A 61 0.46 15.74 -6.40
N PRO A 62 0.57 15.68 -7.75
CA PRO A 62 -0.47 15.88 -8.77
C PRO A 62 -1.11 14.59 -9.35
N ASP A 63 -0.79 13.43 -8.80
CA ASP A 63 -1.12 12.09 -9.31
C ASP A 63 -2.61 11.72 -9.22
N SER A 64 -3.20 11.82 -8.04
CA SER A 64 -4.55 11.33 -7.79
C SER A 64 -5.26 12.01 -6.62
N GLY A 65 -6.59 12.01 -6.66
CA GLY A 65 -7.44 12.47 -5.58
C GLY A 65 -8.57 11.48 -5.38
N ARG A 66 -8.87 11.10 -4.14
CA ARG A 66 -9.89 10.10 -3.84
C ARG A 66 -10.66 10.48 -2.58
N VAL A 67 -11.97 10.29 -2.66
CA VAL A 67 -12.89 10.41 -1.54
C VAL A 67 -13.61 9.09 -1.39
N GLU A 68 -13.56 8.50 -0.19
CA GLU A 68 -14.19 7.24 0.16
C GLU A 68 -15.14 7.44 1.33
N LEU A 69 -16.33 6.86 1.22
CA LEU A 69 -17.26 6.65 2.33
C LEU A 69 -17.14 5.19 2.77
N ARG A 70 -16.87 4.98 4.05
CA ARG A 70 -16.58 3.68 4.66
C ARG A 70 -17.65 3.37 5.70
N PHE A 71 -18.28 2.22 5.56
CA PHE A 71 -19.22 1.69 6.53
C PHE A 71 -18.67 0.40 7.12
N LEU A 72 -18.44 0.38 8.41
CA LEU A 72 -17.90 -0.75 9.17
C LEU A 72 -18.95 -1.27 10.13
N HIS A 73 -19.27 -2.56 9.99
CA HIS A 73 -20.13 -3.30 10.87
C HIS A 73 -19.38 -4.49 11.49
N GLU A 74 -19.99 -5.18 12.45
CA GLU A 74 -19.35 -6.27 13.19
C GLU A 74 -18.99 -7.49 12.33
N TYR A 75 -19.68 -7.69 11.19
CA TYR A 75 -19.45 -8.85 10.30
C TYR A 75 -19.11 -8.48 8.86
N PHE A 76 -19.22 -7.20 8.50
CA PHE A 76 -18.93 -6.75 7.16
C PHE A 76 -18.46 -5.29 7.15
N GLY A 77 -17.65 -4.95 6.15
CA GLY A 77 -17.21 -3.60 5.86
C GLY A 77 -17.49 -3.28 4.40
N ILE A 78 -18.02 -2.11 4.11
CA ILE A 78 -18.28 -1.64 2.76
C ILE A 78 -17.55 -0.31 2.61
N ALA A 79 -16.87 -0.09 1.48
CA ALA A 79 -16.40 1.23 1.14
C ALA A 79 -16.76 1.55 -0.31
N ALA A 80 -17.33 2.73 -0.51
CA ALA A 80 -17.64 3.28 -1.82
C ALA A 80 -16.92 4.61 -1.95
N GLY A 81 -16.25 4.85 -3.07
CA GLY A 81 -15.50 6.07 -3.27
C GLY A 81 -15.48 6.52 -4.71
N VAL A 82 -15.23 7.81 -4.88
CA VAL A 82 -14.99 8.44 -6.17
C VAL A 82 -13.61 9.08 -6.13
N GLY A 83 -12.90 9.03 -7.25
CA GLY A 83 -11.59 9.62 -7.35
C GLY A 83 -11.23 9.98 -8.77
N VAL A 84 -10.05 10.54 -8.90
CA VAL A 84 -9.43 10.92 -10.16
C VAL A 84 -8.01 10.35 -10.16
N LYS A 85 -7.63 9.75 -11.29
CA LYS A 85 -6.26 9.29 -11.56
C LYS A 85 -5.70 10.04 -12.76
N SER A 86 -4.42 10.41 -12.74
CA SER A 86 -3.77 11.11 -13.85
C SER A 86 -3.65 10.24 -15.12
N TYR A 87 -3.57 10.91 -16.28
CA TYR A 87 -3.49 10.29 -17.60
C TYR A 87 -2.16 9.58 -17.89
N GLU A 88 -1.01 10.07 -17.38
CA GLU A 88 0.33 9.57 -17.75
C GLU A 88 1.36 9.52 -16.61
N GLU A 89 2.37 8.66 -16.79
CA GLU A 89 3.63 8.66 -16.04
C GLU A 89 4.52 9.84 -16.49
N GLY A 90 4.84 10.78 -15.60
CA GLY A 90 5.73 11.90 -15.93
C GLY A 90 5.56 13.15 -15.07
N SER A 91 6.34 14.19 -15.39
CA SER A 91 6.11 15.53 -14.81
C SER A 91 4.77 16.08 -15.31
N PHE A 92 3.95 16.64 -14.41
CA PHE A 92 2.59 17.13 -14.70
C PHE A 92 2.48 17.84 -16.07
N LYS A 93 1.94 17.16 -17.08
CA LYS A 93 1.85 17.64 -18.49
C LYS A 93 0.47 18.13 -18.91
N GLY A 94 -0.54 18.07 -18.04
CA GLY A 94 -1.83 18.71 -18.27
C GLY A 94 -2.84 17.92 -19.12
N ASP A 95 -2.54 16.68 -19.51
CA ASP A 95 -3.39 15.85 -20.40
C ASP A 95 -4.66 15.27 -19.74
N GLY A 96 -5.02 15.74 -18.54
CA GLY A 96 -6.29 15.45 -17.88
C GLY A 96 -6.25 14.33 -16.83
N TYR A 97 -7.44 14.05 -16.28
CA TYR A 97 -7.66 13.09 -15.20
C TYR A 97 -8.82 12.15 -15.53
N PHE A 98 -8.68 10.86 -15.24
CA PHE A 98 -9.73 9.88 -15.36
C PHE A 98 -10.57 9.79 -14.08
N PRO A 99 -11.87 10.13 -14.13
CA PRO A 99 -12.78 9.83 -13.04
C PRO A 99 -12.92 8.31 -12.85
N VAL A 100 -12.66 7.85 -11.64
CA VAL A 100 -12.80 6.46 -11.22
C VAL A 100 -13.78 6.35 -10.06
N VAL A 101 -14.61 5.32 -10.10
CA VAL A 101 -15.50 4.94 -9.00
C VAL A 101 -14.98 3.62 -8.45
N ASN A 102 -14.85 3.52 -7.14
CA ASN A 102 -14.45 2.31 -6.45
C ASN A 102 -15.56 1.84 -5.52
N LEU A 103 -15.80 0.54 -5.51
CA LEU A 103 -16.69 -0.12 -4.58
C LEU A 103 -15.99 -1.36 -4.04
N SER A 104 -15.92 -1.47 -2.72
CA SER A 104 -15.36 -2.62 -2.04
C SER A 104 -16.27 -3.12 -0.94
N GLY A 105 -16.22 -4.41 -0.70
CA GLY A 105 -16.97 -5.10 0.32
C GLY A 105 -16.12 -6.19 0.95
N VAL A 106 -16.22 -6.33 2.26
CA VAL A 106 -15.56 -7.38 3.04
C VAL A 106 -16.60 -7.99 3.96
N ALA A 107 -16.64 -9.30 4.06
CA ALA A 107 -17.43 -10.04 5.03
C ALA A 107 -16.52 -11.01 5.80
N GLY A 108 -16.80 -11.19 7.08
CA GLY A 108 -16.04 -12.11 7.92
C GLY A 108 -15.95 -11.62 9.36
N ASN A 109 -14.92 -12.10 10.05
CA ASN A 109 -14.64 -11.78 11.43
C ASN A 109 -13.16 -11.35 11.58
N THR A 110 -12.70 -11.20 12.81
CA THR A 110 -11.32 -10.79 13.10
C THR A 110 -10.27 -11.86 12.75
N LEU A 111 -10.66 -13.12 12.58
CA LEU A 111 -9.77 -14.25 12.26
C LEU A 111 -9.73 -14.55 10.75
N PHE A 112 -10.89 -14.53 10.09
CA PHE A 112 -11.04 -14.80 8.66
C PHE A 112 -11.87 -13.68 8.03
N SER A 113 -11.33 -13.05 6.99
CA SER A 113 -12.09 -12.10 6.18
C SER A 113 -11.97 -12.41 4.71
N LEU A 114 -13.06 -12.22 3.99
CA LEU A 114 -13.13 -12.34 2.54
C LEU A 114 -13.67 -11.04 2.00
N GLY A 115 -13.04 -10.50 0.96
CA GLY A 115 -13.48 -9.26 0.37
C GLY A 115 -13.23 -9.19 -1.12
N THR A 116 -13.88 -8.20 -1.72
CA THR A 116 -13.77 -7.87 -3.14
C THR A 116 -13.68 -6.37 -3.31
N ASP A 117 -12.94 -5.93 -4.31
CA ASP A 117 -12.79 -4.53 -4.70
C ASP A 117 -13.00 -4.42 -6.22
N ILE A 118 -13.80 -3.43 -6.61
CA ILE A 118 -14.18 -3.19 -7.99
C ILE A 118 -13.90 -1.72 -8.28
N THR A 119 -13.12 -1.46 -9.31
CA THR A 119 -12.85 -0.10 -9.79
C THR A 119 -13.36 0.06 -11.21
N PHE A 120 -14.27 1.02 -11.37
CA PHE A 120 -14.90 1.38 -12.63
C PHE A 120 -14.36 2.73 -13.13
N ASN A 121 -13.90 2.76 -14.37
CA ASN A 121 -13.43 3.96 -15.04
C ASN A 121 -14.59 4.60 -15.80
N VAL A 122 -15.00 5.76 -15.33
CA VAL A 122 -16.18 6.47 -15.87
C VAL A 122 -15.89 7.04 -17.26
N ALA A 123 -14.65 7.44 -17.53
CA ALA A 123 -14.29 8.00 -18.84
C ALA A 123 -14.29 6.95 -19.95
N GLN A 124 -13.83 5.73 -19.66
CA GLN A 124 -13.76 4.64 -20.63
C GLN A 124 -15.00 3.73 -20.62
N GLY A 125 -15.85 3.84 -19.60
CA GLY A 125 -17.02 2.97 -19.43
C GLY A 125 -16.63 1.51 -19.13
N SER A 126 -15.44 1.27 -18.58
CA SER A 126 -14.86 -0.06 -18.36
C SER A 126 -14.61 -0.35 -16.89
N PHE A 127 -14.64 -1.64 -16.54
CA PHE A 127 -14.07 -2.11 -15.27
C PHE A 127 -12.56 -2.25 -15.43
N ASP A 128 -11.82 -1.36 -14.78
CA ASP A 128 -10.36 -1.30 -14.87
C ASP A 128 -9.73 -2.37 -13.98
N GLU A 129 -10.24 -2.54 -12.76
CA GLU A 129 -9.72 -3.48 -11.78
C GLU A 129 -10.88 -4.24 -11.13
N PHE A 130 -10.73 -5.57 -11.07
CA PHE A 130 -11.54 -6.45 -10.24
C PHE A 130 -10.59 -7.27 -9.40
N SER A 131 -10.68 -7.13 -8.09
CA SER A 131 -9.84 -7.84 -7.14
C SER A 131 -10.68 -8.59 -6.10
N ALA A 132 -10.17 -9.75 -5.70
CA ALA A 132 -10.75 -10.56 -4.63
C ALA A 132 -9.64 -10.91 -3.64
N GLY A 133 -9.94 -10.91 -2.35
CA GLY A 133 -8.93 -11.10 -1.31
C GLY A 133 -9.47 -11.87 -0.13
N MET A 134 -8.63 -12.70 0.47
CA MET A 134 -8.91 -13.41 1.70
C MET A 134 -7.79 -13.15 2.69
N SER A 135 -8.12 -12.90 3.96
CA SER A 135 -7.15 -12.84 5.05
C SER A 135 -7.44 -13.86 6.13
N PHE A 136 -6.36 -14.37 6.70
CA PHE A 136 -6.34 -15.14 7.92
C PHE A 136 -5.45 -14.42 8.93
N ASN A 137 -6.04 -13.93 10.01
CA ASN A 137 -5.36 -13.17 11.05
C ASN A 137 -5.34 -13.99 12.34
N SER A 138 -4.16 -14.51 12.68
CA SER A 138 -3.88 -15.11 13.98
C SER A 138 -2.95 -14.17 14.79
N PRO A 139 -2.91 -14.28 16.13
CA PRO A 139 -2.00 -13.47 16.95
C PRO A 139 -0.52 -13.58 16.56
N PHE A 140 -0.10 -14.73 16.02
CA PHE A 140 1.30 -15.00 15.68
C PHE A 140 1.61 -14.80 14.19
N ILE A 141 0.65 -15.14 13.33
CA ILE A 141 0.80 -15.14 11.87
C ILE A 141 -0.40 -14.50 11.20
N ILE A 142 -0.15 -13.65 10.22
CA ILE A 142 -1.17 -13.03 9.39
C ILE A 142 -0.86 -13.40 7.96
N SER A 143 -1.77 -14.13 7.32
CA SER A 143 -1.63 -14.56 5.94
C SER A 143 -2.77 -14.00 5.12
N SER A 144 -2.50 -13.67 3.87
CA SER A 144 -3.50 -13.18 2.94
C SER A 144 -3.24 -13.69 1.54
N VAL A 145 -4.31 -13.89 0.78
CA VAL A 145 -4.25 -14.23 -0.64
C VAL A 145 -5.15 -13.26 -1.37
N ASN A 146 -4.59 -12.52 -2.31
CA ASN A 146 -5.29 -11.57 -3.15
C ASN A 146 -5.16 -11.99 -4.61
N LEU A 147 -6.24 -11.86 -5.35
CA LEU A 147 -6.30 -11.93 -6.80
C LEU A 147 -6.54 -10.50 -7.28
N ASP A 148 -5.60 -9.97 -8.05
CA ASP A 148 -5.61 -8.61 -8.58
C ASP A 148 -5.64 -8.63 -10.12
N ASP A 149 -5.65 -7.45 -10.74
CA ASP A 149 -5.51 -7.25 -12.18
C ASP A 149 -6.52 -8.09 -13.00
N LYS A 150 -7.81 -8.02 -12.63
CA LYS A 150 -8.90 -8.82 -13.24
C LYS A 150 -8.69 -10.33 -13.08
N LEU A 151 -8.15 -10.74 -11.93
CA LEU A 151 -7.82 -12.13 -11.57
C LEU A 151 -6.64 -12.74 -12.35
N ASP A 152 -5.84 -11.91 -13.04
CA ASP A 152 -4.65 -12.37 -13.75
C ASP A 152 -3.43 -12.50 -12.83
N ALA A 153 -3.40 -11.80 -11.69
CA ALA A 153 -2.29 -11.84 -10.74
C ALA A 153 -2.73 -12.39 -9.38
N VAL A 154 -2.08 -13.44 -8.90
CA VAL A 154 -2.22 -13.92 -7.51
C VAL A 154 -1.07 -13.39 -6.66
N LYS A 155 -1.41 -12.81 -5.51
CA LYS A 155 -0.48 -12.36 -4.47
C LYS A 155 -0.79 -13.07 -3.18
N ALA A 156 0.11 -13.92 -2.72
CA ALA A 156 0.05 -14.51 -1.40
C ALA A 156 1.05 -13.80 -0.48
N SER A 157 0.59 -13.27 0.64
CA SER A 157 1.42 -12.54 1.60
C SER A 157 1.34 -13.23 2.96
N CYS A 158 2.44 -13.20 3.71
CA CYS A 158 2.53 -13.72 5.06
C CYS A 158 3.33 -12.74 5.93
N TYR A 159 2.86 -12.49 7.14
CA TYR A 159 3.47 -11.63 8.13
C TYR A 159 3.56 -12.39 9.45
N TYR A 160 4.76 -12.42 10.03
CA TYR A 160 5.03 -13.08 11.29
C TYR A 160 5.67 -12.10 12.26
N SER A 161 5.07 -11.94 13.44
CA SER A 161 5.54 -11.03 14.48
C SER A 161 6.23 -11.82 15.58
N PHE A 162 7.50 -11.52 15.86
CA PHE A 162 8.24 -12.19 16.94
C PHE A 162 7.95 -11.54 18.29
N ASN A 163 8.12 -10.22 18.36
CA ASN A 163 7.99 -9.49 19.62
C ASN A 163 7.42 -8.09 19.38
N HIS A 164 6.31 -7.79 20.05
CA HIS A 164 5.64 -6.50 19.97
C HIS A 164 6.45 -5.37 20.62
N LEU A 165 7.26 -5.67 21.63
CA LEU A 165 8.10 -4.68 22.34
C LEU A 165 9.22 -4.15 21.45
N THR A 166 9.91 -5.03 20.71
CA THR A 166 11.00 -4.63 19.79
C THR A 166 10.53 -4.38 18.36
N ARG A 167 9.21 -4.43 18.13
CA ARG A 167 8.55 -4.37 16.81
C ARG A 167 9.22 -5.26 15.75
N THR A 168 9.83 -6.38 16.16
CA THR A 168 10.53 -7.29 15.24
C THR A 168 9.51 -8.13 14.50
N ALA A 169 9.51 -8.02 13.18
CA ALA A 169 8.63 -8.81 12.33
C ALA A 169 9.29 -9.15 11.01
N VAL A 170 8.80 -10.21 10.39
CA VAL A 170 9.19 -10.62 9.04
C VAL A 170 7.94 -10.74 8.18
N ALA A 171 8.08 -10.45 6.89
CA ALA A 171 7.04 -10.71 5.92
C ALA A 171 7.62 -11.35 4.66
N ALA A 172 6.78 -12.12 4.00
CA ALA A 172 7.04 -12.70 2.70
C ALA A 172 5.84 -12.45 1.79
N GLU A 173 6.09 -12.17 0.51
CA GLU A 173 5.07 -12.03 -0.51
C GLU A 173 5.49 -12.81 -1.75
N LEU A 174 4.58 -13.63 -2.27
CA LEU A 174 4.67 -14.36 -3.52
C LEU A 174 3.67 -13.73 -4.48
N LYS A 175 4.16 -13.14 -5.57
CA LYS A 175 3.33 -12.67 -6.68
C LYS A 175 3.54 -13.58 -7.88
N HIS A 176 2.45 -14.10 -8.44
CA HIS A 176 2.45 -14.89 -9.65
C HIS A 176 1.44 -14.31 -10.64
N ASN A 177 1.89 -14.01 -11.86
CA ASN A 177 1.02 -13.57 -12.95
C ASN A 177 0.71 -14.75 -13.88
N PHE A 178 -0.55 -14.93 -14.27
CA PHE A 178 -1.01 -16.02 -15.13
C PHE A 178 -0.91 -15.72 -16.64
N SER A 179 -0.75 -14.46 -17.03
CA SER A 179 -0.52 -14.04 -18.43
C SER A 179 0.67 -14.76 -19.09
N THR A 180 0.73 -14.73 -20.42
CA THR A 180 1.52 -15.59 -21.34
C THR A 180 3.03 -15.70 -21.04
N THR A 181 3.61 -14.87 -20.17
CA THR A 181 5.03 -14.93 -19.77
C THR A 181 5.23 -15.29 -18.29
N GLY A 182 4.18 -15.71 -17.59
CA GLY A 182 4.18 -16.41 -16.29
C GLY A 182 5.33 -16.07 -15.34
N ARG A 183 5.41 -14.82 -14.86
CA ARG A 183 6.52 -14.39 -13.99
C ARG A 183 6.13 -14.55 -12.52
N THR A 184 6.94 -15.30 -11.78
CA THR A 184 6.83 -15.47 -10.33
C THR A 184 7.89 -14.62 -9.65
N THR A 185 7.46 -13.78 -8.72
CA THR A 185 8.33 -12.89 -7.97
C THR A 185 8.11 -13.13 -6.48
N ILE A 186 9.18 -13.39 -5.73
CA ILE A 186 9.12 -13.61 -4.28
C ILE A 186 9.89 -12.51 -3.57
N THR A 187 9.20 -11.77 -2.73
CA THR A 187 9.77 -10.71 -1.89
C THR A 187 9.80 -11.16 -0.44
N PHE A 188 10.95 -11.02 0.21
CA PHE A 188 11.12 -11.23 1.64
C PHE A 188 11.54 -9.92 2.28
N GLY A 189 11.06 -9.67 3.50
CA GLY A 189 11.48 -8.50 4.26
C GLY A 189 11.41 -8.72 5.75
N ALA A 190 12.18 -7.91 6.45
CA ALA A 190 12.26 -7.89 7.89
C ALA A 190 12.23 -6.44 8.38
N GLN A 191 11.67 -6.25 9.56
CA GLN A 191 11.76 -5.01 10.29
C GLN A 191 12.21 -5.26 11.73
N HIS A 192 12.95 -4.29 12.27
CA HIS A 192 13.43 -4.34 13.64
C HIS A 192 13.57 -2.93 14.21
N SER A 193 13.10 -2.73 15.44
CA SER A 193 13.30 -1.48 16.17
C SER A 193 14.56 -1.61 17.00
N MET A 194 15.62 -0.88 16.62
CA MET A 194 16.89 -0.87 17.36
C MET A 194 16.77 -0.07 18.66
N PHE A 195 16.02 1.03 18.61
CA PHE A 195 15.64 1.86 19.76
C PHE A 195 14.15 2.18 19.71
N PRO A 196 13.51 2.59 20.83
CA PRO A 196 12.08 2.95 20.84
C PRO A 196 11.69 4.00 19.78
N SER A 197 12.62 4.86 19.40
CA SER A 197 12.46 5.94 18.41
C SER A 197 13.07 5.62 17.03
N THR A 198 13.63 4.43 16.80
CA THR A 198 14.24 4.06 15.51
C THR A 198 13.73 2.73 14.98
N LEU A 199 13.28 2.71 13.73
CA LEU A 199 12.80 1.51 13.04
C LEU A 199 13.59 1.30 11.76
N MET A 200 14.18 0.12 11.62
CA MET A 200 14.85 -0.30 10.41
C MET A 200 13.98 -1.33 9.68
N LYS A 201 13.82 -1.18 8.37
CA LYS A 201 13.23 -2.20 7.49
C LYS A 201 14.20 -2.54 6.38
N ALA A 202 14.24 -3.81 6.00
CA ALA A 202 15.00 -4.29 4.87
C ALA A 202 14.14 -5.27 4.08
N ARG A 203 14.28 -5.24 2.76
CA ARG A 203 13.57 -6.15 1.85
C ARG A 203 14.47 -6.57 0.70
N VAL A 204 14.24 -7.78 0.22
CA VAL A 204 14.91 -8.38 -0.93
C VAL A 204 13.88 -9.07 -1.81
N ASN A 205 14.07 -8.98 -3.11
CA ASN A 205 13.21 -9.63 -4.09
C ASN A 205 14.00 -10.60 -4.97
N THR A 206 13.34 -11.59 -5.57
CA THR A 206 13.96 -12.57 -6.49
C THR A 206 14.59 -11.93 -7.73
N ASP A 207 14.16 -10.71 -8.08
CA ASP A 207 14.77 -9.90 -9.14
C ASP A 207 16.05 -9.17 -8.66
N ALA A 208 16.65 -9.56 -7.52
CA ALA A 208 17.81 -8.95 -6.88
C ALA A 208 17.67 -7.45 -6.55
N LYS A 209 16.43 -6.99 -6.36
CA LYS A 209 16.13 -5.66 -5.84
C LYS A 209 16.20 -5.68 -4.32
N LEU A 210 17.05 -4.84 -3.76
CA LEU A 210 17.22 -4.65 -2.32
C LEU A 210 16.73 -3.27 -1.93
N GLY A 211 15.95 -3.19 -0.86
CA GLY A 211 15.46 -1.93 -0.31
C GLY A 211 15.73 -1.86 1.19
N ALA A 212 16.30 -0.75 1.64
CA ALA A 212 16.50 -0.46 3.05
C ALA A 212 15.77 0.83 3.44
N LEU A 213 15.24 0.86 4.66
CA LEU A 213 14.54 1.98 5.23
C LEU A 213 14.97 2.19 6.69
N PHE A 214 15.22 3.44 7.03
CA PHE A 214 15.56 3.90 8.38
C PHE A 214 14.60 5.01 8.78
N LYS A 215 13.73 4.73 9.75
CA LYS A 215 12.74 5.66 10.27
C LYS A 215 13.15 6.13 11.66
N LEU A 216 13.11 7.44 11.87
CA LEU A 216 13.43 8.14 13.10
C LEU A 216 12.18 8.89 13.58
N GLU A 217 11.83 8.69 14.84
CA GLU A 217 10.77 9.40 15.53
C GLU A 217 11.38 10.50 16.41
N MET A 218 11.17 11.75 16.04
CA MET A 218 11.61 12.93 16.77
C MET A 218 10.42 13.61 17.44
N TRP A 219 10.56 13.88 18.74
CA TRP A 219 9.59 14.66 19.53
C TRP A 219 8.15 14.09 19.51
N GLU A 220 8.00 12.77 19.37
CA GLU A 220 6.71 12.03 19.38
C GLU A 220 5.67 12.46 18.33
N LYS A 221 5.99 13.43 17.46
CA LYS A 221 5.08 13.96 16.42
C LYS A 221 5.71 13.96 15.03
N LEU A 222 7.03 14.01 14.94
CA LEU A 222 7.76 14.09 13.69
C LEU A 222 8.41 12.76 13.35
N LEU A 223 8.07 12.20 12.18
CA LEU A 223 8.62 10.95 11.67
C LEU A 223 9.43 11.26 10.41
N ILE A 224 10.72 10.97 10.43
CA ILE A 224 11.62 11.11 9.27
C ILE A 224 12.03 9.71 8.82
N ALA A 225 11.83 9.37 7.55
CA ALA A 225 12.25 8.10 6.98
C ALA A 225 13.25 8.33 5.84
N PHE A 226 14.42 7.71 5.96
CA PHE A 226 15.42 7.61 4.90
C PHE A 226 15.25 6.26 4.22
N THR A 227 15.26 6.25 2.90
CA THR A 227 15.01 5.07 2.09
C THR A 227 16.07 4.97 1.01
N GLY A 228 16.50 3.75 0.73
CA GLY A 228 17.44 3.44 -0.34
C GLY A 228 17.04 2.16 -1.03
N GLU A 229 16.93 2.20 -2.35
CA GLU A 229 16.69 1.03 -3.18
C GLU A 229 17.82 0.85 -4.19
N MET A 230 18.30 -0.39 -4.31
CA MET A 230 19.37 -0.78 -5.21
C MET A 230 18.93 -2.01 -5.99
N ASP A 231 19.08 -1.96 -7.32
CA ASP A 231 18.88 -3.11 -8.19
C ASP A 231 20.26 -3.65 -8.59
N PHE A 232 20.56 -4.88 -8.19
CA PHE A 232 21.85 -5.51 -8.46
C PHE A 232 21.90 -6.24 -9.81
N MET A 233 20.76 -6.47 -10.45
CA MET A 233 20.65 -7.15 -11.74
C MET A 233 20.37 -6.20 -12.91
N ALA A 234 20.21 -4.90 -12.65
CA ALA A 234 20.14 -3.88 -13.70
C ALA A 234 21.47 -3.80 -14.47
N SER A 235 21.38 -3.68 -15.81
CA SER A 235 22.56 -3.46 -16.67
C SER A 235 23.32 -2.20 -16.26
N ASP A 236 24.63 -2.18 -16.52
CA ASP A 236 25.60 -1.19 -16.05
C ASP A 236 25.23 0.29 -16.36
N SER A 237 24.35 0.52 -17.35
CA SER A 237 23.84 1.85 -17.72
C SER A 237 22.65 2.36 -16.89
N ASP A 238 22.01 1.50 -16.09
CA ASP A 238 20.76 1.83 -15.36
C ASP A 238 20.84 1.45 -13.85
N LYS A 239 22.07 1.20 -13.37
CA LYS A 239 22.39 0.87 -11.98
C LYS A 239 22.33 2.13 -11.09
N ILE A 240 21.19 2.81 -11.09
CA ILE A 240 20.97 4.02 -10.32
C ILE A 240 20.41 3.62 -8.96
N SER A 241 21.18 3.90 -7.91
CA SER A 241 20.69 3.78 -6.53
C SER A 241 19.64 4.85 -6.29
N LYS A 242 18.41 4.44 -5.96
CA LYS A 242 17.32 5.38 -5.66
C LYS A 242 17.36 5.70 -4.18
N LEU A 243 17.66 6.94 -3.85
CA LEU A 243 17.57 7.46 -2.49
C LEU A 243 16.32 8.32 -2.37
N GLY A 244 15.62 8.18 -1.25
CA GLY A 244 14.43 8.98 -0.97
C GLY A 244 14.32 9.30 0.50
N VAL A 245 13.79 10.48 0.80
CA VAL A 245 13.48 10.93 2.16
C VAL A 245 12.00 11.22 2.23
N SER A 246 11.35 10.74 3.28
CA SER A 246 9.96 11.02 3.59
C SER A 246 9.86 11.62 4.99
N MET A 247 8.96 12.59 5.15
CA MET A 247 8.70 13.27 6.41
C MET A 247 7.20 13.27 6.64
N ALA A 248 6.79 12.72 7.78
CA ALA A 248 5.40 12.67 8.20
C ALA A 248 5.25 13.37 9.54
N PHE A 249 4.17 14.14 9.67
CA PHE A 249 3.86 14.88 10.88
C PHE A 249 2.48 14.44 11.39
N ASN A 250 2.44 13.90 12.61
CA ASN A 250 1.20 13.53 13.28
C ASN A 250 0.67 14.75 14.04
N LEU A 251 -0.42 15.33 13.54
CA LEU A 251 -1.16 16.43 14.17
C LEU A 251 -2.12 15.92 15.25
#